data_AF-A0A321LML3-F1
#
_entry.id   AF-A0A321LML3-F1
#
_cell.length_a   1.000
_cell.length_b   1.000
_cell.length_c   1.000
_cell.angle_alpha   90.00
_cell.angle_beta   90.00
_cell.angle_gamma   90.00
#
_symmetry.space_group_name_H-M   'P 1'
#
loop_
_entity.id
_entity.type
_entity.pdbx_description
1 polymer ?
#
loop_
_entity_poly.entity_id
_entity_poly.type
_entity_poly.pdbx_seq_one_letter_code
_entity_poly.pdbx_strand_id
1 'polypeptide(L)'
;MRAFRLFILLLCVAAVVAFSQTGSNPSAPPSGARPADANAGKTTDQAYKNIQVLKGLPADELIPAMQYFNAALGVECGYCHVVQPTRAFEKDDKDEKKTARQMITMTQGINKDNFKGDLEVGCATCHAGRTNPTSVPPVGDEHQGGPRQAAAQAQASQQAQPATPGQPAGEAKPQLPTVQQVEDNYETAIGGRAAIQKLTSEVATGTATTAQGTIQVELDRKAPNFLSNTLTFPNGRTTVDATNGTVGWNKAERVNDYNGYTLRTILMTSRFDRDLAPTTAFTNSRVTGTDTINGHDCYVVRGTLKDPAYSERLWFDKQTGLLVRRITYQKTLFGPLADTADYSDYRDVQGVKVPFTVMRSRPGQTFTVKYDKITFNAPVDDSKFIHPPAAGQ
;
A
#
# COMPACT_ATOMS: atom_id res chain seq x y z
N MET A 1 15.04 -74.79 30.38
CA MET A 1 14.35 -75.08 31.66
C MET A 1 13.81 -73.77 32.23
N ARG A 2 12.50 -73.74 32.57
CA ARG A 2 11.77 -72.83 33.50
C ARG A 2 11.96 -71.31 33.31
N ALA A 3 11.02 -70.52 32.78
CA ALA A 3 9.69 -70.14 33.30
C ALA A 3 9.69 -69.57 34.73
N PHE A 4 9.42 -68.27 34.92
CA PHE A 4 8.37 -67.77 35.84
C PHE A 4 8.08 -66.27 35.68
N ARG A 5 6.81 -65.93 35.91
CA ARG A 5 6.18 -64.60 35.91
C ARG A 5 6.08 -64.03 37.34
N LEU A 6 5.80 -62.71 37.40
CA LEU A 6 4.93 -62.00 38.35
C LEU A 6 5.49 -61.43 39.69
N PHE A 7 5.44 -60.08 39.74
CA PHE A 7 4.83 -59.19 40.76
C PHE A 7 5.26 -59.27 42.25
N ILE A 8 5.71 -58.13 42.82
CA ILE A 8 5.00 -57.37 43.90
C ILE A 8 5.80 -56.15 44.45
N LEU A 9 5.06 -55.03 44.55
CA LEU A 9 5.09 -53.83 45.43
C LEU A 9 6.26 -52.81 45.52
N LEU A 10 5.90 -51.58 45.11
CA LEU A 10 5.85 -50.31 45.88
C LEU A 10 7.07 -49.83 46.68
N LEU A 11 7.68 -48.72 46.24
CA LEU A 11 7.90 -47.53 47.07
C LEU A 11 8.24 -46.31 46.22
N CYS A 12 7.45 -45.25 46.41
CA CYS A 12 7.61 -43.92 45.85
C CYS A 12 8.92 -43.28 46.32
N VAL A 13 9.75 -42.81 45.38
CA VAL A 13 10.57 -41.61 45.58
C VAL A 13 10.53 -40.79 44.29
N ALA A 14 9.89 -39.62 44.39
CA ALA A 14 9.91 -38.61 43.35
C ALA A 14 11.34 -38.04 43.24
N ALA A 15 11.99 -38.28 42.11
CA ALA A 15 13.16 -37.53 41.69
C ALA A 15 12.75 -36.62 40.52
N VAL A 16 12.50 -35.35 40.85
CA VAL A 16 12.36 -34.26 39.89
C VAL A 16 13.73 -34.06 39.24
N VAL A 17 13.93 -34.60 38.04
CA VAL A 17 15.05 -34.20 37.17
C VAL A 17 14.58 -32.98 36.39
N ALA A 18 14.98 -31.81 36.88
CA ALA A 18 14.85 -30.55 36.16
C ALA A 18 15.73 -30.60 34.90
N PHE A 19 15.12 -30.85 33.75
CA PHE A 19 15.71 -30.50 32.47
C PHE A 19 15.59 -28.99 32.30
N SER A 20 16.69 -28.28 32.58
CA SER A 20 16.86 -26.88 32.20
C SER A 20 16.90 -26.79 30.67
N GLN A 21 15.75 -26.62 30.03
CA GLN A 21 15.68 -26.14 28.67
C GLN A 21 16.06 -24.66 28.66
N THR A 22 17.30 -24.36 28.29
CA THR A 22 17.71 -23.03 27.85
C THR A 22 17.06 -22.76 26.50
N GLY A 23 15.78 -22.37 26.52
CA GLY A 23 15.11 -21.74 25.40
C GLY A 23 15.68 -20.33 25.24
N SER A 24 16.70 -20.17 24.42
CA SER A 24 17.08 -18.84 23.92
C SER A 24 16.00 -18.38 22.95
N ASN A 25 15.01 -17.65 23.47
CA ASN A 25 14.23 -16.71 22.68
C ASN A 25 15.23 -15.82 21.92
N PRO A 26 15.14 -15.67 20.58
CA PRO A 26 15.89 -14.63 19.92
C PRO A 26 15.36 -13.29 20.42
N SER A 27 16.16 -12.66 21.28
CA SER A 27 15.97 -11.30 21.76
C SER A 27 15.75 -10.38 20.57
N ALA A 28 14.66 -9.60 20.61
CA ALA A 28 14.44 -8.52 19.66
C ALA A 28 15.70 -7.64 19.59
N PRO A 29 16.14 -7.22 18.40
CA PRO A 29 17.29 -6.33 18.28
C PRO A 29 17.01 -5.03 19.06
N PRO A 30 18.03 -4.44 19.69
CA PRO A 30 17.86 -3.22 20.48
C PRO A 30 17.27 -2.12 19.60
N SER A 31 16.12 -1.61 20.01
CA SER A 31 15.47 -0.46 19.39
C SER A 31 16.39 0.76 19.51
N GLY A 32 17.08 1.10 18.43
CA GLY A 32 17.76 2.40 18.30
C GLY A 32 16.76 3.52 18.57
N ALA A 33 17.12 4.44 19.46
CA ALA A 33 16.27 5.57 19.81
C ALA A 33 15.93 6.39 18.56
N ARG A 34 14.63 6.60 18.33
CA ARG A 34 14.06 7.43 17.25
C ARG A 34 14.75 8.81 17.20
N PRO A 35 15.42 9.19 16.10
CA PRO A 35 15.66 10.59 15.82
C PRO A 35 14.29 11.28 15.70
N ALA A 36 14.04 12.29 16.52
CA ALA A 36 12.76 12.97 16.54
C ALA A 36 12.49 13.59 15.16
N ASP A 37 11.34 13.26 14.56
CA ASP A 37 10.82 14.02 13.44
C ASP A 37 10.69 15.47 13.90
N ALA A 38 11.44 16.36 13.26
CA ALA A 38 11.47 17.78 13.58
C ALA A 38 10.07 18.42 13.49
N ASN A 39 9.11 17.78 12.82
CA ASN A 39 7.75 18.26 12.62
C ASN A 39 6.66 17.39 13.28
N ALA A 40 7.01 16.33 14.01
CA ALA A 40 6.01 15.52 14.70
C ALA A 40 5.18 16.36 15.69
N GLY A 41 3.86 16.26 15.57
CA GLY A 41 2.91 16.98 16.43
C GLY A 41 2.79 18.48 16.15
N LYS A 42 3.51 19.01 15.15
CA LYS A 42 3.37 20.40 14.72
C LYS A 42 2.22 20.56 13.74
N THR A 43 1.64 21.75 13.71
CA THR A 43 0.76 22.18 12.63
C THR A 43 1.57 22.68 11.44
N THR A 44 0.94 22.74 10.27
CA THR A 44 1.55 23.19 9.02
C THR A 44 2.19 24.57 9.12
N ASP A 45 1.57 25.54 9.82
CA ASP A 45 2.10 26.89 9.99
C ASP A 45 3.23 26.99 11.05
N GLN A 46 3.35 25.99 11.92
CA GLN A 46 4.49 25.85 12.82
C GLN A 46 5.69 25.17 12.15
N ALA A 47 5.43 24.24 11.23
CA ALA A 47 6.45 23.43 10.54
C ALA A 47 6.96 24.08 9.24
N TYR A 48 6.11 24.83 8.53
CA TYR A 48 6.39 25.34 7.19
C TYR A 48 6.15 26.85 7.09
N LYS A 49 6.92 27.50 6.22
CA LYS A 49 6.84 28.93 5.98
C LYS A 49 5.72 29.28 4.99
N ASN A 50 5.10 30.44 5.20
CA ASN A 50 4.09 31.02 4.30
C ASN A 50 2.89 30.10 3.98
N ILE A 51 2.42 29.34 4.97
CA ILE A 51 1.15 28.63 4.89
C ILE A 51 0.01 29.64 5.04
N GLN A 52 -0.95 29.63 4.10
CA GLN A 52 -2.06 30.59 4.06
C GLN A 52 -3.42 29.91 4.28
N VAL A 53 -3.86 29.08 3.34
CA VAL A 53 -5.17 28.39 3.39
C VAL A 53 -5.12 27.09 4.20
N LEU A 54 -3.93 26.49 4.33
CA LEU A 54 -3.74 25.18 4.94
C LEU A 54 -3.26 25.25 6.40
N LYS A 55 -3.46 26.37 7.09
CA LYS A 55 -2.99 26.58 8.49
C LYS A 55 -3.71 25.64 9.46
N GLY A 56 -3.05 25.28 10.56
CA GLY A 56 -3.60 24.46 11.64
C GLY A 56 -3.75 22.97 11.31
N LEU A 57 -3.50 22.56 10.06
CA LEU A 57 -3.50 21.15 9.69
C LEU A 57 -2.28 20.44 10.28
N PRO A 58 -2.34 19.12 10.53
CA PRO A 58 -1.14 18.34 10.89
C PRO A 58 -0.04 18.51 9.84
N ALA A 59 1.19 18.75 10.26
CA ALA A 59 2.30 19.01 9.35
C ALA A 59 2.58 17.83 8.39
N ASP A 60 2.37 16.60 8.84
CA ASP A 60 2.59 15.37 8.07
C ASP A 60 1.56 15.14 6.96
N GLU A 61 0.45 15.87 6.96
CA GLU A 61 -0.59 15.82 5.91
C GLU A 61 -0.28 16.75 4.71
N LEU A 62 0.69 17.67 4.84
CA LEU A 62 0.96 18.64 3.79
C LEU A 62 1.49 18.01 2.51
N ILE A 63 2.45 17.08 2.62
CA ILE A 63 3.05 16.43 1.44
C ILE A 63 2.04 15.52 0.73
N PRO A 64 1.25 14.68 1.41
CA PRO A 64 0.14 13.95 0.80
C PRO A 64 -0.86 14.88 0.08
N ALA A 65 -1.20 16.02 0.67
CA ALA A 65 -2.07 17.00 0.00
C ALA A 65 -1.47 17.51 -1.32
N MET A 66 -0.17 17.84 -1.33
CA MET A 66 0.50 18.26 -2.57
C MET A 66 0.55 17.14 -3.62
N GLN A 67 0.77 15.88 -3.20
CA GLN A 67 0.73 14.73 -4.10
C GLN A 67 -0.67 14.54 -4.70
N TYR A 68 -1.72 14.74 -3.91
CA TYR A 68 -3.10 14.73 -4.40
C TYR A 68 -3.35 15.83 -5.44
N PHE A 69 -2.87 17.05 -5.21
CA PHE A 69 -3.01 18.13 -6.19
C PHE A 69 -2.28 17.84 -7.50
N ASN A 70 -1.04 17.34 -7.43
CA ASN A 70 -0.29 16.91 -8.60
C ASN A 70 -1.06 15.84 -9.40
N ALA A 71 -1.63 14.85 -8.71
CA ALA A 71 -2.43 13.80 -9.32
C ALA A 71 -3.69 14.36 -10.00
N ALA A 72 -4.42 15.23 -9.29
CA ALA A 72 -5.70 15.75 -9.74
C ALA A 72 -5.56 16.70 -10.93
N LEU A 73 -4.47 17.47 -11.00
CA LEU A 73 -4.22 18.46 -12.05
C LEU A 73 -3.29 17.95 -13.17
N GLY A 74 -2.62 16.80 -12.98
CA GLY A 74 -1.64 16.28 -13.94
C GLY A 74 -0.37 17.12 -14.02
N VAL A 75 0.11 17.63 -12.89
CA VAL A 75 1.25 18.56 -12.81
C VAL A 75 2.32 18.09 -11.83
N GLU A 76 3.50 18.71 -11.89
CA GLU A 76 4.59 18.52 -10.93
C GLU A 76 4.77 19.73 -10.02
N CYS A 77 5.61 19.59 -8.98
CA CYS A 77 5.83 20.62 -7.96
C CYS A 77 6.19 22.00 -8.54
N GLY A 78 6.97 22.04 -9.63
CA GLY A 78 7.40 23.29 -10.29
C GLY A 78 6.28 24.06 -10.99
N TYR A 79 5.11 23.45 -11.16
CA TYR A 79 3.92 24.12 -11.70
C TYR A 79 3.38 25.16 -10.73
N CYS A 80 3.30 24.84 -9.43
CA CYS A 80 2.84 25.80 -8.41
C CYS A 80 3.97 26.45 -7.65
N HIS A 81 5.08 25.75 -7.42
CA HIS A 81 6.15 26.24 -6.55
C HIS A 81 7.40 26.68 -7.30
N VAL A 82 8.13 27.62 -6.70
CA VAL A 82 9.48 27.98 -7.13
C VAL A 82 10.43 26.86 -6.69
N VAL A 83 10.87 26.04 -7.64
CA VAL A 83 11.79 24.91 -7.40
C VAL A 83 13.21 25.16 -7.89
N GLN A 84 13.45 26.27 -8.59
CA GLN A 84 14.74 26.69 -9.11
C GLN A 84 15.00 28.18 -8.79
N PRO A 85 16.27 28.60 -8.59
CA PRO A 85 17.48 27.76 -8.56
C PRO A 85 17.57 26.87 -7.32
N THR A 86 16.82 27.20 -6.27
CA THR A 86 16.65 26.41 -5.05
C THR A 86 15.16 26.15 -4.79
N ARG A 87 14.84 25.08 -4.06
CA ARG A 87 13.47 24.75 -3.66
C ARG A 87 12.96 25.75 -2.62
N ALA A 88 12.32 26.82 -3.09
CA ALA A 88 11.75 27.89 -2.28
C ALA A 88 10.22 27.78 -2.28
N PHE A 89 9.69 26.70 -1.69
CA PHE A 89 8.27 26.36 -1.72
C PHE A 89 7.36 27.44 -1.10
N GLU A 90 7.90 28.22 -0.18
CA GLU A 90 7.23 29.30 0.52
C GLU A 90 6.96 30.52 -0.37
N LYS A 91 7.72 30.72 -1.46
CA LYS A 91 7.54 31.88 -2.34
C LYS A 91 6.20 31.85 -3.08
N ASP A 92 5.65 33.03 -3.31
CA ASP A 92 4.37 33.26 -4.02
C ASP A 92 4.56 33.92 -5.38
N ASP A 93 5.75 33.77 -5.95
CA ASP A 93 6.14 34.37 -7.23
C ASP A 93 5.30 33.81 -8.41
N LYS A 94 4.70 32.63 -8.24
CA LYS A 94 3.85 31.97 -9.24
C LYS A 94 2.36 32.19 -8.97
N ASP A 95 1.64 32.69 -9.97
CA ASP A 95 0.20 32.92 -9.87
C ASP A 95 -0.61 31.62 -9.75
N GLU A 96 -0.08 30.50 -10.24
CA GLU A 96 -0.67 29.18 -10.09
C GLU A 96 -0.84 28.81 -8.60
N LYS A 97 0.10 29.19 -7.73
CA LYS A 97 -0.01 28.96 -6.28
C LYS A 97 -1.11 29.80 -5.64
N LYS A 98 -1.26 31.05 -6.07
CA LYS A 98 -2.33 31.95 -5.59
C LYS A 98 -3.69 31.44 -6.05
N THR A 99 -3.79 31.00 -7.30
CA THR A 99 -5.00 30.39 -7.87
C THR A 99 -5.34 29.09 -7.14
N ALA A 100 -4.37 28.22 -6.87
CA ALA A 100 -4.58 26.98 -6.13
C ALA A 100 -5.19 27.23 -4.74
N ARG A 101 -4.78 28.30 -4.05
CA ARG A 101 -5.40 28.72 -2.77
C ARG A 101 -6.87 29.07 -2.91
N GLN A 102 -7.23 29.81 -3.96
CA GLN A 102 -8.63 30.13 -4.26
C GLN A 102 -9.45 28.87 -4.55
N MET A 103 -8.88 27.93 -5.32
CA MET A 103 -9.53 26.66 -5.63
C MET A 103 -9.73 25.79 -4.39
N ILE A 104 -8.77 25.77 -3.46
CA ILE A 104 -8.92 25.07 -2.17
C ILE A 104 -10.09 25.66 -1.37
N THR A 105 -10.16 26.99 -1.25
CA THR A 105 -11.28 27.64 -0.54
C THR A 105 -12.61 27.36 -1.22
N MET A 106 -12.64 27.37 -2.56
CA MET A 106 -13.85 27.08 -3.33
C MET A 106 -14.36 25.66 -3.10
N THR A 107 -13.52 24.63 -3.22
CA THR A 107 -13.95 23.23 -3.01
C THR A 107 -14.37 22.98 -1.56
N GLN A 108 -13.65 23.56 -0.59
CA GLN A 108 -14.06 23.51 0.82
C GLN A 108 -15.41 24.18 1.06
N GLY A 109 -15.66 25.33 0.44
CA GLY A 109 -16.94 26.03 0.47
C GLY A 109 -18.07 25.18 -0.12
N ILE A 110 -17.87 24.63 -1.32
CA ILE A 110 -18.86 23.76 -1.98
C ILE A 110 -19.23 22.56 -1.09
N ASN A 111 -18.24 21.87 -0.53
CA ASN A 111 -18.47 20.74 0.37
C ASN A 111 -19.21 21.13 1.64
N LYS A 112 -18.81 22.26 2.27
CA LYS A 112 -19.49 22.78 3.45
C LYS A 112 -20.94 23.13 3.17
N ASP A 113 -21.19 23.87 2.09
CA ASP A 113 -22.49 24.49 1.82
C ASP A 113 -23.50 23.51 1.20
N ASN A 114 -23.02 22.50 0.46
CA ASN A 114 -23.88 21.58 -0.31
C ASN A 114 -23.82 20.12 0.15
N PHE A 115 -22.74 19.73 0.83
CA PHE A 115 -22.49 18.33 1.20
C PHE A 115 -22.26 18.15 2.70
N LYS A 116 -22.76 19.07 3.53
CA LYS A 116 -22.64 19.01 5.00
C LYS A 116 -21.19 18.90 5.50
N GLY A 117 -20.24 19.35 4.70
CA GLY A 117 -18.80 19.23 4.95
C GLY A 117 -18.18 17.91 4.49
N ASP A 118 -18.95 16.98 3.93
CA ASP A 118 -18.44 15.74 3.35
C ASP A 118 -17.63 16.06 2.09
N LEU A 119 -16.53 15.31 1.89
CA LEU A 119 -15.60 15.52 0.79
C LEU A 119 -16.11 14.85 -0.49
N GLU A 120 -17.04 15.53 -1.17
CA GLU A 120 -17.66 15.06 -2.42
C GLU A 120 -17.06 15.77 -3.66
N VAL A 121 -16.75 17.06 -3.52
CA VAL A 121 -16.16 17.88 -4.59
C VAL A 121 -14.70 18.17 -4.26
N GLY A 122 -13.78 17.55 -5.01
CA GLY A 122 -12.35 17.78 -4.90
C GLY A 122 -11.75 18.24 -6.22
N CYS A 123 -10.42 18.48 -6.22
CA CYS A 123 -9.70 18.87 -7.43
C CYS A 123 -9.90 17.85 -8.55
N ALA A 124 -9.87 16.55 -8.23
CA ALA A 124 -10.02 15.47 -9.21
C ALA A 124 -11.40 15.44 -9.87
N THR A 125 -12.45 15.88 -9.16
CA THR A 125 -13.83 15.95 -9.68
C THR A 125 -13.94 16.89 -10.87
N CYS A 126 -13.20 18.00 -10.86
CA CYS A 126 -13.23 19.01 -11.93
C CYS A 126 -12.09 18.83 -12.95
N HIS A 127 -10.87 18.57 -12.47
CA HIS A 127 -9.68 18.57 -13.32
C HIS A 127 -9.46 17.25 -14.05
N ALA A 128 -9.79 16.11 -13.43
CA ALA A 128 -9.60 14.77 -14.00
C ALA A 128 -8.21 14.55 -14.65
N GLY A 129 -7.13 15.04 -14.00
CA GLY A 129 -5.76 14.94 -14.49
C GLY A 129 -5.34 16.03 -15.48
N ARG A 130 -6.14 17.09 -15.66
CA ARG A 130 -5.83 18.22 -16.54
C ARG A 130 -5.54 19.49 -15.74
N THR A 131 -4.65 20.33 -16.24
CA THR A 131 -4.33 21.63 -15.59
C THR A 131 -5.53 22.54 -15.46
N ASN A 132 -6.50 22.45 -16.39
CA ASN A 132 -7.75 23.19 -16.36
C ASN A 132 -8.96 22.24 -16.54
N PRO A 133 -10.07 22.46 -15.83
CA PRO A 133 -11.31 21.73 -16.07
C PRO A 133 -11.86 21.96 -17.49
N THR A 134 -12.49 20.94 -18.07
CA THR A 134 -13.22 21.09 -19.35
C THR A 134 -14.67 21.44 -19.09
N SER A 135 -15.16 22.50 -19.73
CA SER A 135 -16.59 22.87 -19.73
C SER A 135 -17.37 22.16 -20.83
N VAL A 136 -16.68 21.53 -21.77
CA VAL A 136 -17.29 20.78 -22.87
C VAL A 136 -17.44 19.32 -22.44
N PRO A 137 -18.67 18.77 -22.47
CA PRO A 137 -18.88 17.35 -22.26
C PRO A 137 -18.12 16.53 -23.32
N PRO A 138 -17.52 15.39 -22.97
CA PRO A 138 -16.83 14.55 -23.94
C PRO A 138 -17.82 14.01 -24.99
N VAL A 139 -17.52 14.20 -26.28
CA VAL A 139 -18.34 13.72 -27.43
C VAL A 139 -17.52 12.67 -28.20
N GLY A 140 -18.02 11.44 -28.31
CA GLY A 140 -17.36 10.34 -29.04
C GLY A 140 -16.34 9.51 -28.24
N ASP A 141 -15.46 8.79 -28.96
CA ASP A 141 -14.44 7.85 -28.44
C ASP A 141 -13.23 8.53 -27.76
N GLU A 142 -13.26 9.86 -27.61
CA GLU A 142 -12.32 10.61 -26.75
C GLU A 142 -12.38 10.20 -25.27
N HIS A 143 -13.27 9.26 -24.92
CA HIS A 143 -13.32 8.54 -23.65
C HIS A 143 -12.26 7.45 -23.47
N GLN A 144 -11.41 7.15 -24.46
CA GLN A 144 -10.26 6.25 -24.26
C GLN A 144 -9.19 6.92 -23.38
N GLY A 145 -9.48 7.00 -22.08
CA GLY A 145 -8.65 7.64 -21.06
C GLY A 145 -9.44 8.42 -19.99
N GLY A 146 -10.78 8.46 -20.07
CA GLY A 146 -11.63 9.30 -19.22
C GLY A 146 -12.65 8.55 -18.34
N PRO A 147 -13.32 9.25 -17.41
CA PRO A 147 -13.91 8.70 -16.18
C PRO A 147 -15.06 7.70 -16.33
N ARG A 148 -15.47 7.28 -17.53
CA ARG A 148 -16.56 6.29 -17.68
C ARG A 148 -16.16 4.86 -17.33
N GLN A 149 -14.90 4.48 -17.49
CA GLN A 149 -14.42 3.19 -16.95
C GLN A 149 -14.32 3.25 -15.41
N ALA A 150 -13.96 4.40 -14.85
CA ALA A 150 -13.98 4.62 -13.40
C ALA A 150 -15.41 4.79 -12.83
N ALA A 151 -16.34 5.37 -13.60
CA ALA A 151 -17.74 5.55 -13.23
C ALA A 151 -18.54 4.26 -13.37
N ALA A 152 -18.24 3.38 -14.33
CA ALA A 152 -18.77 2.01 -14.34
C ALA A 152 -18.31 1.24 -13.07
N GLN A 153 -17.06 1.47 -12.62
CA GLN A 153 -16.52 0.89 -11.37
C GLN A 153 -17.02 1.58 -10.08
N ALA A 154 -17.57 2.79 -10.16
CA ALA A 154 -18.15 3.52 -9.02
C ALA A 154 -19.67 3.33 -8.91
N GLN A 155 -20.40 3.30 -10.04
CA GLN A 155 -21.84 3.09 -10.10
C GLN A 155 -22.24 1.66 -9.76
N ALA A 156 -21.37 0.66 -9.99
CA ALA A 156 -21.56 -0.70 -9.48
C ALA A 156 -21.60 -0.77 -7.94
N SER A 157 -21.12 0.28 -7.23
CA SER A 157 -21.18 0.38 -5.77
C SER A 157 -22.29 1.30 -5.22
N GLN A 158 -23.14 1.89 -6.06
CA GLN A 158 -24.20 2.82 -5.61
C GLN A 158 -25.61 2.53 -6.15
N GLN A 159 -25.85 1.46 -6.92
CA GLN A 159 -27.23 1.01 -7.18
C GLN A 159 -27.80 0.19 -6.01
N ALA A 160 -28.03 0.87 -4.90
CA ALA A 160 -29.24 0.65 -4.12
C ALA A 160 -30.19 1.79 -4.49
N GLN A 161 -30.92 1.63 -5.60
CA GLN A 161 -32.07 2.51 -5.86
C GLN A 161 -33.13 2.26 -4.78
N PRO A 162 -33.81 3.29 -4.28
CA PRO A 162 -35.06 3.11 -3.54
C PRO A 162 -36.05 2.37 -4.45
N ALA A 163 -36.66 1.30 -3.95
CA ALA A 163 -37.64 0.53 -4.70
C ALA A 163 -38.83 1.42 -5.08
N THR A 164 -39.10 1.54 -6.37
CA THR A 164 -40.40 2.00 -6.87
C THR A 164 -41.42 0.90 -6.58
N PRO A 165 -42.52 1.14 -5.84
CA PRO A 165 -43.53 0.12 -5.59
C PRO A 165 -44.24 -0.25 -6.89
N GLY A 166 -44.07 -1.49 -7.37
CA GLY A 166 -44.94 -2.04 -8.44
C GLY A 166 -44.31 -2.93 -9.52
N GLN A 167 -43.03 -3.31 -9.49
CA GLN A 167 -42.50 -4.29 -10.46
C GLN A 167 -42.58 -5.74 -9.93
N PRO A 168 -42.97 -6.72 -10.78
CA PRO A 168 -42.99 -8.14 -10.41
C PRO A 168 -41.59 -8.64 -10.02
N ALA A 169 -41.53 -9.56 -9.06
CA ALA A 169 -40.29 -10.13 -8.52
C ALA A 169 -39.42 -10.76 -9.62
N GLY A 170 -38.43 -10.00 -10.10
CA GLY A 170 -37.42 -10.44 -11.05
C GLY A 170 -36.29 -11.22 -10.37
N GLU A 171 -35.82 -12.24 -11.07
CA GLU A 171 -34.65 -13.13 -10.87
C GLU A 171 -33.74 -12.85 -9.66
N ALA A 172 -33.51 -13.90 -8.87
CA ALA A 172 -32.55 -13.88 -7.77
C ALA A 172 -31.16 -13.41 -8.25
N LYS A 173 -30.69 -12.27 -7.73
CA LYS A 173 -29.32 -11.81 -7.96
C LYS A 173 -28.35 -12.95 -7.61
N PRO A 174 -27.37 -13.27 -8.47
CA PRO A 174 -26.35 -14.26 -8.14
C PRO A 174 -25.73 -13.94 -6.79
N GLN A 175 -25.78 -14.88 -5.85
CA GLN A 175 -25.22 -14.69 -4.53
C GLN A 175 -23.69 -14.61 -4.65
N LEU A 176 -23.13 -13.44 -4.30
CA LEU A 176 -21.68 -13.25 -4.28
C LEU A 176 -21.04 -14.13 -3.19
N PRO A 177 -19.81 -14.62 -3.40
CA PRO A 177 -19.08 -15.34 -2.36
C PRO A 177 -18.77 -14.42 -1.17
N THR A 178 -18.50 -15.02 -0.02
CA THR A 178 -17.95 -14.28 1.12
C THR A 178 -16.49 -13.90 0.87
N VAL A 179 -15.97 -12.90 1.58
CA VAL A 179 -14.53 -12.54 1.50
C VAL A 179 -13.67 -13.74 1.90
N GLN A 180 -14.10 -14.50 2.90
CA GLN A 180 -13.41 -15.71 3.35
C GLN A 180 -13.30 -16.76 2.23
N GLN A 181 -14.39 -17.00 1.48
CA GLN A 181 -14.37 -17.94 0.34
C GLN A 181 -13.42 -17.48 -0.77
N VAL A 182 -13.38 -16.17 -1.06
CA VAL A 182 -12.45 -15.62 -2.07
C VAL A 182 -11.00 -15.77 -1.61
N GLU A 183 -10.70 -15.48 -0.34
CA GLU A 183 -9.36 -15.67 0.23
C GLU A 183 -8.97 -17.15 0.28
N ASP A 184 -9.86 -18.05 0.71
CA ASP A 184 -9.62 -19.50 0.74
C ASP A 184 -9.26 -20.03 -0.67
N ASN A 185 -9.99 -19.55 -1.68
CA ASN A 185 -9.71 -19.90 -3.08
C ASN A 185 -8.35 -19.36 -3.54
N TYR A 186 -8.02 -18.11 -3.19
CA TYR A 186 -6.73 -17.52 -3.51
C TYR A 186 -5.57 -18.29 -2.85
N GLU A 187 -5.65 -18.51 -1.54
CA GLU A 187 -4.64 -19.24 -0.78
C GLU A 187 -4.47 -20.65 -1.34
N THR A 188 -5.55 -21.33 -1.71
CA THR A 188 -5.50 -22.64 -2.38
C THR A 188 -4.77 -22.55 -3.73
N ALA A 189 -5.11 -21.57 -4.55
CA ALA A 189 -4.52 -21.37 -5.88
C ALA A 189 -3.00 -21.11 -5.82
N ILE A 190 -2.54 -20.41 -4.79
CA ILE A 190 -1.10 -20.12 -4.63
C ILE A 190 -0.33 -21.21 -3.89
N GLY A 191 -0.92 -22.30 -3.40
CA GLY A 191 -0.18 -23.40 -2.76
C GLY A 191 -0.69 -23.83 -1.39
N GLY A 192 -1.71 -23.14 -0.86
CA GLY A 192 -2.42 -23.48 0.37
C GLY A 192 -1.84 -22.84 1.63
N ARG A 193 -2.71 -22.63 2.63
CA ARG A 193 -2.38 -22.03 3.94
C ARG A 193 -1.15 -22.64 4.61
N ALA A 194 -1.05 -23.96 4.59
CA ALA A 194 0.03 -24.68 5.27
C ALA A 194 1.41 -24.42 4.62
N ALA A 195 1.48 -24.13 3.32
CA ALA A 195 2.71 -23.73 2.65
C ALA A 195 3.04 -22.27 2.98
N ILE A 196 2.04 -21.38 2.88
CA ILE A 196 2.16 -19.95 3.17
C ILE A 196 2.66 -19.70 4.60
N GLN A 197 2.11 -20.39 5.60
CA GLN A 197 2.47 -20.22 7.01
C GLN A 197 3.90 -20.66 7.35
N LYS A 198 4.54 -21.47 6.49
CA LYS A 198 5.95 -21.88 6.65
C LYS A 198 6.93 -20.84 6.11
N LEU A 199 6.46 -19.82 5.41
CA LEU A 199 7.30 -18.79 4.83
C LEU A 199 7.65 -17.75 5.91
N THR A 200 8.94 -17.47 6.05
CA THR A 200 9.46 -16.56 7.10
C THR A 200 10.41 -15.50 6.55
N SER A 201 11.00 -15.74 5.38
CA SER A 201 11.85 -14.80 4.67
C SER A 201 11.68 -14.94 3.17
N GLU A 202 12.01 -13.88 2.45
CA GLU A 202 12.02 -13.81 0.99
C GLU A 202 13.25 -13.03 0.56
N VAL A 203 13.99 -13.55 -0.42
CA VAL A 203 15.05 -12.82 -1.13
C VAL A 203 14.71 -12.85 -2.60
N ALA A 204 14.70 -11.68 -3.23
CA ALA A 204 14.40 -11.56 -4.65
C ALA A 204 15.37 -10.60 -5.34
N THR A 205 15.67 -10.90 -6.60
CA THR A 205 16.43 -10.02 -7.49
C THR A 205 15.59 -9.74 -8.73
N GLY A 206 15.72 -8.55 -9.30
CA GLY A 206 14.98 -8.19 -10.50
C GLY A 206 15.36 -6.85 -11.08
N THR A 207 14.58 -6.42 -12.06
CA THR A 207 14.72 -5.12 -12.72
C THR A 207 13.41 -4.36 -12.66
N ALA A 208 13.46 -3.12 -12.16
CA ALA A 208 12.39 -2.15 -12.28
C ALA A 208 12.59 -1.29 -13.54
N THR A 209 11.60 -1.27 -14.43
CA THR A 209 11.57 -0.42 -15.62
C THR A 209 10.72 0.81 -15.34
N THR A 210 11.31 1.99 -15.49
CA THR A 210 10.67 3.31 -15.29
C THR A 210 10.72 4.11 -16.61
N ALA A 211 10.03 5.25 -16.66
CA ALA A 211 10.15 6.17 -17.80
C ALA A 211 11.60 6.72 -17.97
N GLN A 212 12.39 6.75 -16.91
CA GLN A 212 13.76 7.27 -16.88
C GLN A 212 14.83 6.19 -17.12
N GLY A 213 14.42 4.93 -17.32
CA GLY A 213 15.32 3.80 -17.53
C GLY A 213 15.12 2.66 -16.53
N THR A 214 16.07 1.73 -16.51
CA THR A 214 16.02 0.51 -15.69
C THR A 214 16.82 0.66 -14.40
N ILE A 215 16.27 0.13 -13.31
CA ILE A 215 16.87 0.11 -11.97
C ILE A 215 16.97 -1.36 -11.55
N GLN A 216 18.14 -1.81 -11.11
CA GLN A 216 18.28 -3.15 -10.54
C GLN A 216 17.73 -3.17 -9.12
N VAL A 217 17.01 -4.23 -8.77
CA VAL A 217 16.28 -4.40 -7.52
C VAL A 217 16.81 -5.63 -6.80
N GLU A 218 17.21 -5.47 -5.54
CA GLU A 218 17.43 -6.55 -4.60
C GLU A 218 16.50 -6.35 -3.40
N LEU A 219 15.64 -7.32 -3.14
CA LEU A 219 14.64 -7.29 -2.09
C LEU A 219 14.94 -8.38 -1.07
N ASP A 220 15.06 -7.98 0.19
CA ASP A 220 15.12 -8.88 1.34
C ASP A 220 13.93 -8.56 2.25
N ARG A 221 13.16 -9.59 2.60
CA ARG A 221 12.04 -9.48 3.55
C ARG A 221 12.12 -10.55 4.60
N LYS A 222 11.65 -10.21 5.81
CA LYS A 222 11.52 -11.14 6.91
C LYS A 222 10.20 -10.87 7.65
N ALA A 223 9.50 -11.93 8.02
CA ALA A 223 8.27 -11.82 8.78
C ALA A 223 8.53 -11.16 10.16
N PRO A 224 7.58 -10.36 10.68
CA PRO A 224 6.28 -10.08 10.09
C PRO A 224 6.26 -8.91 9.08
N ASN A 225 7.23 -7.99 9.12
CA ASN A 225 7.19 -6.76 8.32
C ASN A 225 8.56 -6.07 8.16
N PHE A 226 9.64 -6.84 8.18
CA PHE A 226 11.01 -6.35 7.94
C PHE A 226 11.27 -6.35 6.45
N LEU A 227 11.85 -5.27 5.93
CA LEU A 227 12.13 -5.12 4.51
C LEU A 227 13.41 -4.31 4.31
N SER A 228 14.20 -4.72 3.33
CA SER A 228 15.29 -3.95 2.74
C SER A 228 15.17 -4.08 1.23
N ASN A 229 15.09 -2.95 0.53
CA ASN A 229 14.96 -2.90 -0.91
C ASN A 229 16.09 -2.02 -1.46
N THR A 230 17.11 -2.67 -2.02
CA THR A 230 18.26 -2.02 -2.62
C THR A 230 17.97 -1.75 -4.09
N LEU A 231 18.11 -0.48 -4.48
CA LEU A 231 17.91 0.02 -5.82
C LEU A 231 19.24 0.50 -6.38
N THR A 232 19.70 -0.11 -7.47
CA THR A 232 20.94 0.29 -8.16
C THR A 232 20.61 0.93 -9.50
N PHE A 233 20.96 2.21 -9.64
CA PHE A 233 20.69 3.03 -10.82
C PHE A 233 21.76 2.82 -11.91
N PRO A 234 21.48 3.16 -13.18
CA PRO A 234 22.42 2.99 -14.29
C PRO A 234 23.78 3.69 -14.11
N ASN A 235 23.84 4.75 -13.30
CA ASN A 235 25.07 5.46 -12.96
C ASN A 235 25.87 4.80 -11.81
N GLY A 236 25.47 3.61 -11.36
CA GLY A 236 26.10 2.87 -10.26
C GLY A 236 25.74 3.36 -8.86
N ARG A 237 24.94 4.43 -8.71
CA ARG A 237 24.47 4.87 -7.40
C ARG A 237 23.46 3.89 -6.84
N THR A 238 23.51 3.70 -5.53
CA THR A 238 22.57 2.84 -4.79
C THR A 238 21.75 3.64 -3.80
N THR A 239 20.48 3.25 -3.65
CA THR A 239 19.63 3.69 -2.55
C THR A 239 18.97 2.48 -1.91
N VAL A 240 18.82 2.48 -0.59
CA VAL A 240 18.17 1.40 0.15
C VAL A 240 16.96 1.95 0.89
N ASP A 241 15.78 1.44 0.57
CA ASP A 241 14.56 1.65 1.35
C ASP A 241 14.39 0.48 2.31
N ALA A 242 14.36 0.76 3.60
CA ALA A 242 14.29 -0.31 4.60
C ALA A 242 13.41 0.03 5.80
N THR A 243 12.95 -1.02 6.48
CA THR A 243 12.23 -0.94 7.75
C THR A 243 12.51 -2.17 8.59
N ASN A 244 12.58 -1.96 9.91
CA ASN A 244 12.62 -3.03 10.92
C ASN A 244 11.22 -3.38 11.46
N GLY A 245 10.17 -2.94 10.77
CA GLY A 245 8.79 -3.13 11.18
C GLY A 245 8.24 -2.10 12.17
N THR A 246 9.06 -1.14 12.63
CA THR A 246 8.61 -0.03 13.50
C THR A 246 9.08 1.34 13.00
N VAL A 247 10.33 1.42 12.53
CA VAL A 247 10.90 2.61 11.87
C VAL A 247 11.24 2.26 10.43
N GLY A 248 11.23 3.26 9.55
CA GLY A 248 11.63 3.12 8.16
C GLY A 248 12.61 4.21 7.77
N TRP A 249 13.47 3.96 6.81
CA TRP A 249 14.49 4.91 6.36
C TRP A 249 14.83 4.68 4.88
N ASN A 250 15.33 5.75 4.26
CA ASN A 250 16.03 5.71 2.99
C ASN A 250 17.52 5.97 3.23
N LYS A 251 18.39 5.10 2.74
CA LYS A 251 19.84 5.28 2.76
C LYS A 251 20.35 5.48 1.34
N ALA A 252 20.88 6.66 1.07
CA ALA A 252 21.69 6.97 -0.10
C ALA A 252 23.10 7.37 0.39
N GLU A 253 23.62 8.52 -0.06
CA GLU A 253 24.80 9.17 0.55
C GLU A 253 24.56 9.55 2.02
N ARG A 254 23.30 9.78 2.40
CA ARG A 254 22.85 10.06 3.76
C ARG A 254 21.69 9.13 4.13
N VAL A 255 21.47 8.96 5.42
CA VAL A 255 20.28 8.27 5.96
C VAL A 255 19.21 9.32 6.24
N ASN A 256 18.02 9.08 5.71
CA ASN A 256 16.84 9.91 5.96
C ASN A 256 15.74 9.03 6.54
N ASP A 257 15.25 9.39 7.72
CA ASP A 257 14.17 8.66 8.36
C ASP A 257 12.84 8.94 7.68
N TYR A 258 12.06 7.89 7.49
CA TYR A 258 10.67 8.00 7.13
C TYR A 258 9.84 8.36 8.33
N ASN A 259 8.99 9.36 8.14
CA ASN A 259 8.10 9.92 9.15
C ASN A 259 6.70 10.10 8.57
N GLY A 260 5.72 10.33 9.46
CA GLY A 260 4.33 10.60 9.09
C GLY A 260 3.80 9.61 8.06
N TYR A 261 3.30 10.16 6.95
CA TYR A 261 2.79 9.39 5.82
C TYR A 261 3.76 8.34 5.26
N THR A 262 5.02 8.72 5.00
CA THR A 262 5.98 7.81 4.37
C THR A 262 6.27 6.61 5.28
N LEU A 263 6.34 6.84 6.59
CA LEU A 263 6.49 5.78 7.58
C LEU A 263 5.28 4.84 7.59
N ARG A 264 4.06 5.38 7.66
CA ARG A 264 2.82 4.59 7.65
C ARG A 264 2.73 3.72 6.39
N THR A 265 3.13 4.27 5.25
CA THR A 265 3.14 3.58 3.97
C THR A 265 4.15 2.43 3.96
N ILE A 266 5.42 2.67 4.33
CA ILE A 266 6.41 1.58 4.30
C ILE A 266 6.04 0.46 5.26
N LEU A 267 5.58 0.77 6.48
CA LEU A 267 5.16 -0.23 7.47
C LEU A 267 3.97 -1.07 6.99
N MET A 268 3.02 -0.44 6.28
CA MET A 268 1.88 -1.12 5.70
C MET A 268 2.30 -2.03 4.53
N THR A 269 3.15 -1.53 3.64
CA THR A 269 3.59 -2.27 2.45
C THR A 269 4.62 -3.37 2.75
N SER A 270 5.39 -3.26 3.83
CA SER A 270 6.43 -4.23 4.18
C SER A 270 5.91 -5.52 4.83
N ARG A 271 4.63 -5.53 5.26
CA ARG A 271 3.95 -6.72 5.79
C ARG A 271 4.21 -7.94 4.92
N PHE A 272 4.81 -8.98 5.51
CA PHE A 272 5.24 -10.18 4.80
C PHE A 272 4.07 -10.93 4.18
N ASP A 273 2.97 -11.02 4.92
CA ASP A 273 1.71 -11.64 4.53
C ASP A 273 0.90 -10.85 3.50
N ARG A 274 1.30 -9.62 3.17
CA ARG A 274 0.48 -8.68 2.38
C ARG A 274 -0.03 -9.25 1.05
N ASP A 275 0.83 -9.92 0.29
CA ASP A 275 0.46 -10.53 -0.99
C ASP A 275 0.14 -12.03 -0.85
N LEU A 276 0.41 -12.65 0.30
CA LEU A 276 0.17 -14.09 0.54
C LEU A 276 -1.21 -14.36 1.13
N ALA A 277 -1.70 -13.46 1.97
CA ALA A 277 -3.01 -13.51 2.62
C ALA A 277 -3.60 -12.09 2.69
N PRO A 278 -3.94 -11.50 1.52
CA PRO A 278 -4.18 -10.07 1.37
C PRO A 278 -5.38 -9.52 2.15
N THR A 279 -6.35 -10.36 2.52
CA THR A 279 -7.56 -9.91 3.22
C THR A 279 -7.44 -9.94 4.75
N THR A 280 -6.43 -10.64 5.29
CA THR A 280 -6.23 -10.85 6.75
C THR A 280 -6.09 -9.57 7.57
N ALA A 281 -5.68 -8.46 6.95
CA ALA A 281 -5.57 -7.16 7.61
C ALA A 281 -6.86 -6.35 7.61
N PHE A 282 -7.91 -6.80 6.92
CA PHE A 282 -9.12 -6.03 6.79
C PHE A 282 -9.93 -6.06 8.09
N THR A 283 -10.37 -4.88 8.52
CA THR A 283 -11.25 -4.70 9.69
C THR A 283 -12.73 -4.64 9.28
N ASN A 284 -13.00 -4.21 8.05
CA ASN A 284 -14.33 -4.19 7.45
C ASN A 284 -14.18 -4.53 5.97
N SER A 285 -14.61 -5.73 5.56
CA SER A 285 -14.46 -6.21 4.18
C SER A 285 -15.75 -6.80 3.62
N ARG A 286 -15.89 -6.71 2.29
CA ARG A 286 -16.97 -7.34 1.55
C ARG A 286 -16.58 -7.60 0.10
N VAL A 287 -17.16 -8.63 -0.51
CA VAL A 287 -17.20 -8.77 -1.97
C VAL A 287 -18.23 -7.77 -2.49
N THR A 288 -17.78 -6.80 -3.27
CA THR A 288 -18.63 -5.70 -3.78
C THR A 288 -19.28 -5.99 -5.12
N GLY A 289 -18.87 -7.05 -5.79
CA GLY A 289 -19.35 -7.42 -7.11
C GLY A 289 -18.27 -8.10 -7.92
N THR A 290 -18.42 -8.03 -9.24
CA THR A 290 -17.49 -8.58 -10.22
C THR A 290 -17.09 -7.50 -11.21
N ASP A 291 -15.91 -7.63 -11.80
CA ASP A 291 -15.38 -6.67 -12.76
C ASP A 291 -14.42 -7.38 -13.72
N THR A 292 -14.30 -6.88 -14.95
CA THR A 292 -13.37 -7.42 -15.94
C THR A 292 -12.17 -6.51 -16.08
N ILE A 293 -10.97 -7.03 -15.82
CA ILE A 293 -9.75 -6.24 -15.83
C ILE A 293 -8.61 -7.00 -16.52
N ASN A 294 -7.97 -6.36 -17.49
CA ASN A 294 -6.90 -6.98 -18.29
C ASN A 294 -7.30 -8.35 -18.90
N GLY A 295 -8.58 -8.53 -19.25
CA GLY A 295 -9.11 -9.80 -19.78
C GLY A 295 -9.51 -10.84 -18.72
N HIS A 296 -9.31 -10.56 -17.44
CA HIS A 296 -9.70 -11.41 -16.33
C HIS A 296 -11.09 -11.03 -15.80
N ASP A 297 -12.00 -12.00 -15.70
CA ASP A 297 -13.27 -11.81 -14.98
C ASP A 297 -13.03 -12.09 -13.49
N CYS A 298 -13.22 -11.08 -12.64
CA CYS A 298 -12.76 -11.09 -11.26
C CYS A 298 -13.88 -10.90 -10.24
N TYR A 299 -13.72 -11.48 -9.06
CA TYR A 299 -14.40 -11.00 -7.85
C TYR A 299 -13.68 -9.77 -7.30
N VAL A 300 -14.44 -8.77 -6.85
CA VAL A 300 -13.89 -7.53 -6.30
C VAL A 300 -14.12 -7.45 -4.80
N VAL A 301 -13.06 -7.62 -4.03
CA VAL A 301 -13.07 -7.45 -2.56
C VAL A 301 -12.70 -6.01 -2.23
N ARG A 302 -13.47 -5.36 -1.34
CA ARG A 302 -13.06 -4.08 -0.71
C ARG A 302 -12.85 -4.30 0.78
N GLY A 303 -11.85 -3.63 1.34
CA GLY A 303 -11.53 -3.70 2.76
C GLY A 303 -10.90 -2.43 3.32
N THR A 304 -11.17 -2.10 4.58
CA THR A 304 -10.41 -1.08 5.33
C THR A 304 -9.27 -1.74 6.08
N LEU A 305 -8.06 -1.17 6.04
CA LEU A 305 -6.92 -1.68 6.80
C LEU A 305 -7.05 -1.35 8.30
N LYS A 306 -6.13 -1.88 9.13
CA LYS A 306 -6.03 -1.53 10.55
C LYS A 306 -5.84 -0.02 10.76
N ASP A 307 -5.04 0.61 9.90
CA ASP A 307 -4.97 2.05 9.82
C ASP A 307 -6.15 2.55 8.95
N PRO A 308 -7.15 3.25 9.53
CA PRO A 308 -8.36 3.65 8.82
C PRO A 308 -8.11 4.74 7.77
N ALA A 309 -6.91 5.32 7.69
CA ALA A 309 -6.52 6.16 6.57
C ALA A 309 -6.31 5.36 5.28
N TYR A 310 -6.25 4.03 5.34
CA TYR A 310 -6.05 3.18 4.18
C TYR A 310 -7.21 2.21 3.97
N SER A 311 -7.61 2.09 2.71
CA SER A 311 -8.53 1.05 2.25
C SER A 311 -8.01 0.43 0.97
N GLU A 312 -8.47 -0.76 0.65
CA GLU A 312 -8.04 -1.49 -0.54
C GLU A 312 -9.22 -2.02 -1.34
N ARG A 313 -8.98 -2.14 -2.64
CA ARG A 313 -9.80 -2.92 -3.57
C ARG A 313 -8.90 -3.96 -4.21
N LEU A 314 -9.34 -5.22 -4.18
CA LEU A 314 -8.61 -6.38 -4.67
C LEU A 314 -9.45 -7.09 -5.73
N TRP A 315 -8.82 -7.50 -6.83
CA TRP A 315 -9.45 -8.24 -7.91
C TRP A 315 -8.86 -9.64 -7.96
N PHE A 316 -9.68 -10.65 -7.70
CA PHE A 316 -9.31 -12.06 -7.76
C PHE A 316 -9.94 -12.70 -8.99
N ASP A 317 -9.12 -13.21 -9.89
CA ASP A 317 -9.57 -13.88 -11.11
C ASP A 317 -10.41 -15.11 -10.77
N LYS A 318 -11.61 -15.22 -11.36
CA LYS A 318 -12.57 -16.28 -11.02
C LYS A 318 -12.14 -17.66 -11.48
N GLN A 319 -11.30 -17.75 -12.51
CA GLN A 319 -10.89 -19.03 -13.11
C GLN A 319 -9.71 -19.63 -12.35
N THR A 320 -8.71 -18.80 -12.05
CA THR A 320 -7.45 -19.20 -11.44
C THR A 320 -7.40 -18.97 -9.94
N GLY A 321 -8.27 -18.12 -9.41
CA GLY A 321 -8.25 -17.67 -8.01
C GLY A 321 -7.19 -16.62 -7.70
N LEU A 322 -6.31 -16.27 -8.65
CA LEU A 322 -5.16 -15.40 -8.41
C LEU A 322 -5.56 -13.93 -8.25
N LEU A 323 -4.85 -13.21 -7.38
CA LEU A 323 -4.93 -11.75 -7.26
C LEU A 323 -4.31 -11.11 -8.51
N VAL A 324 -5.10 -10.37 -9.30
CA VAL A 324 -4.61 -9.72 -10.53
C VAL A 324 -4.38 -8.22 -10.37
N ARG A 325 -5.13 -7.57 -9.47
CA ARG A 325 -4.95 -6.15 -9.16
C ARG A 325 -5.20 -5.86 -7.69
N ARG A 326 -4.39 -4.97 -7.14
CA ARG A 326 -4.64 -4.25 -5.89
C ARG A 326 -4.70 -2.76 -6.20
N ILE A 327 -5.68 -2.06 -5.64
CA ILE A 327 -5.62 -0.61 -5.48
C ILE A 327 -5.67 -0.30 -3.99
N THR A 328 -4.66 0.39 -3.50
CA THR A 328 -4.63 0.96 -2.16
C THR A 328 -5.02 2.44 -2.25
N TYR A 329 -6.08 2.80 -1.54
CA TYR A 329 -6.52 4.18 -1.37
C TYR A 329 -6.05 4.70 -0.03
N GLN A 330 -5.28 5.78 -0.05
CA GLN A 330 -4.98 6.58 1.12
C GLN A 330 -5.95 7.77 1.18
N LYS A 331 -6.61 7.95 2.31
CA LYS A 331 -7.38 9.16 2.60
C LYS A 331 -6.42 10.33 2.81
N THR A 332 -6.61 11.41 2.05
CA THR A 332 -6.02 12.72 2.34
C THR A 332 -7.12 13.71 2.66
N LEU A 333 -6.75 14.91 3.12
CA LEU A 333 -7.69 16.00 3.38
C LEU A 333 -8.44 16.49 2.12
N PHE A 334 -7.93 16.21 0.92
CA PHE A 334 -8.45 16.73 -0.35
C PHE A 334 -9.03 15.67 -1.27
N GLY A 335 -8.77 14.40 -0.97
CA GLY A 335 -9.38 13.25 -1.64
C GLY A 335 -8.52 12.00 -1.48
N PRO A 336 -9.01 10.84 -1.96
CA PRO A 336 -8.21 9.63 -1.90
C PRO A 336 -7.05 9.70 -2.91
N LEU A 337 -5.86 9.30 -2.48
CA LEU A 337 -4.72 8.99 -3.34
C LEU A 337 -4.70 7.49 -3.60
N ALA A 338 -4.61 7.09 -4.88
CA ALA A 338 -4.60 5.69 -5.27
C ALA A 338 -3.19 5.23 -5.67
N ASP A 339 -2.77 4.08 -5.15
CA ASP A 339 -1.62 3.30 -5.62
C ASP A 339 -2.13 1.96 -6.15
N THR A 340 -1.82 1.66 -7.41
CA THR A 340 -2.26 0.43 -8.08
C THR A 340 -1.08 -0.50 -8.27
N ALA A 341 -1.26 -1.78 -7.97
CA ALA A 341 -0.36 -2.86 -8.33
C ALA A 341 -1.12 -3.89 -9.19
N ASP A 342 -0.62 -4.14 -10.39
CA ASP A 342 -1.06 -5.22 -11.28
C ASP A 342 -0.07 -6.38 -11.21
N TYR A 343 -0.59 -7.58 -10.98
CA TYR A 343 0.19 -8.78 -10.78
C TYR A 343 0.04 -9.70 -11.99
N SER A 344 1.15 -10.21 -12.50
CA SER A 344 1.18 -11.15 -13.61
C SER A 344 2.40 -12.06 -13.53
N ASP A 345 2.46 -13.06 -14.42
CA ASP A 345 3.55 -14.05 -14.47
C ASP A 345 3.73 -14.78 -13.13
N TYR A 346 2.65 -15.38 -12.63
CA TYR A 346 2.69 -16.19 -11.41
C TYR A 346 3.50 -17.46 -11.65
N ARG A 347 4.55 -17.68 -10.85
CA ARG A 347 5.41 -18.86 -10.93
C ARG A 347 5.51 -19.56 -9.59
N ASP A 348 5.67 -20.87 -9.62
CA ASP A 348 5.90 -21.67 -8.42
C ASP A 348 7.31 -21.43 -7.87
N VAL A 349 7.37 -21.09 -6.58
CA VAL A 349 8.61 -20.96 -5.82
C VAL A 349 8.45 -21.77 -4.54
N GLN A 350 9.08 -22.94 -4.50
CA GLN A 350 9.05 -23.84 -3.34
C GLN A 350 7.61 -24.21 -2.90
N GLY A 351 6.73 -24.44 -3.87
CA GLY A 351 5.34 -24.83 -3.63
C GLY A 351 4.40 -23.67 -3.32
N VAL A 352 4.86 -22.41 -3.45
CA VAL A 352 4.00 -21.22 -3.37
C VAL A 352 4.10 -20.41 -4.65
N LYS A 353 2.97 -20.12 -5.30
CA LYS A 353 2.92 -19.27 -6.49
C LYS A 353 3.00 -17.80 -6.10
N VAL A 354 3.90 -17.08 -6.77
CA VAL A 354 4.09 -15.64 -6.58
C VAL A 354 4.24 -14.91 -7.92
N PRO A 355 3.84 -13.63 -8.00
CA PRO A 355 3.96 -12.86 -9.22
C PRO A 355 5.41 -12.47 -9.52
N PHE A 356 5.92 -12.83 -10.70
CA PHE A 356 7.25 -12.40 -11.16
C PHE A 356 7.20 -11.06 -11.89
N THR A 357 6.01 -10.55 -12.25
CA THR A 357 5.85 -9.21 -12.81
C THR A 357 4.83 -8.40 -12.04
N VAL A 358 5.24 -7.25 -11.51
CA VAL A 358 4.39 -6.31 -10.77
C VAL A 358 4.49 -4.92 -11.40
N MET A 359 3.42 -4.48 -12.06
CA MET A 359 3.32 -3.10 -12.57
C MET A 359 2.68 -2.23 -11.50
N ARG A 360 3.38 -1.18 -11.07
CA ARG A 360 2.91 -0.21 -10.10
C ARG A 360 2.60 1.12 -10.78
N SER A 361 1.44 1.68 -10.46
CA SER A 361 0.99 2.99 -10.94
C SER A 361 0.50 3.82 -9.77
N ARG A 362 1.18 4.94 -9.54
CA ARG A 362 0.87 5.93 -8.51
C ARG A 362 1.03 7.33 -9.10
N PRO A 363 0.48 8.39 -8.50
CA PRO A 363 0.56 9.74 -9.06
C PRO A 363 1.99 10.14 -9.46
N GLY A 364 2.16 10.51 -10.74
CA GLY A 364 3.44 10.93 -11.29
C GLY A 364 4.45 9.81 -11.53
N GLN A 365 4.12 8.53 -11.27
CA GLN A 365 5.05 7.44 -11.48
C GLN A 365 4.36 6.12 -11.83
N THR A 366 4.74 5.56 -12.97
CA THR A 366 4.47 4.16 -13.32
C THR A 366 5.78 3.44 -13.54
N PHE A 367 5.90 2.24 -12.98
CA PHE A 367 7.07 1.39 -13.18
C PHE A 367 6.68 -0.09 -13.08
N THR A 368 7.43 -0.95 -13.76
CA THR A 368 7.20 -2.40 -13.73
C THR A 368 8.41 -3.08 -13.13
N VAL A 369 8.22 -3.83 -12.04
CA VAL A 369 9.25 -4.72 -11.50
C VAL A 369 9.07 -6.09 -12.12
N LYS A 370 10.14 -6.60 -12.75
CA LYS A 370 10.25 -8.00 -13.16
C LYS A 370 11.29 -8.67 -12.30
N TYR A 371 10.90 -9.70 -11.56
CA TYR A 371 11.82 -10.50 -10.78
C TYR A 371 12.48 -11.55 -11.67
N ASP A 372 13.79 -11.67 -11.54
CA ASP A 372 14.57 -12.73 -12.19
C ASP A 372 14.59 -13.97 -11.31
N LYS A 373 14.62 -13.76 -9.98
CA LYS A 373 14.65 -14.81 -8.98
C LYS A 373 13.91 -14.38 -7.72
N ILE A 374 13.15 -15.31 -7.16
CA ILE A 374 12.56 -15.21 -5.82
C ILE A 374 12.91 -16.52 -5.11
N THR A 375 13.36 -16.43 -3.86
CA THR A 375 13.61 -17.58 -2.99
C THR A 375 12.98 -17.32 -1.63
N PHE A 376 12.20 -18.27 -1.13
CA PHE A 376 11.67 -18.23 0.22
C PHE A 376 12.53 -19.01 1.21
N ASN A 377 12.47 -18.60 2.48
CA ASN A 377 13.18 -19.22 3.60
C ASN A 377 14.71 -19.28 3.39
N ALA A 378 15.24 -18.43 2.51
CA ALA A 378 16.68 -18.21 2.40
C ALA A 378 17.16 -17.48 3.67
N PRO A 379 18.38 -17.77 4.15
CA PRO A 379 19.01 -16.96 5.18
C PRO A 379 19.07 -15.50 4.72
N VAL A 380 18.58 -14.59 5.57
CA VAL A 380 18.68 -13.14 5.36
C VAL A 380 19.60 -12.58 6.43
N ASP A 381 20.52 -11.71 6.02
CA ASP A 381 21.37 -10.99 6.96
C ASP A 381 20.54 -9.93 7.72
N ASP A 382 20.36 -10.16 9.02
CA ASP A 382 19.60 -9.28 9.90
C ASP A 382 20.19 -7.86 9.96
N SER A 383 21.47 -7.68 9.64
CA SER A 383 22.12 -6.36 9.58
C SER A 383 21.45 -5.42 8.56
N LYS A 384 20.81 -5.98 7.52
CA LYS A 384 20.06 -5.22 6.50
C LYS A 384 18.84 -4.49 7.07
N PHE A 385 18.34 -4.94 8.22
CA PHE A 385 17.19 -4.35 8.89
C PHE A 385 17.56 -3.54 10.13
N ILE A 386 18.85 -3.32 10.37
CA ILE A 386 19.30 -2.45 11.46
C ILE A 386 19.37 -1.02 10.92
N HIS A 387 18.67 -0.11 11.61
CA HIS A 387 18.75 1.32 11.31
C HIS A 387 20.22 1.77 11.44
N PRO A 388 20.82 2.36 10.40
CA PRO A 388 22.22 2.77 10.47
C PRO A 388 22.38 3.93 11.47
N PRO A 389 23.46 3.99 12.26
CA PRO A 389 23.71 5.11 13.14
C PRO A 389 23.73 6.42 12.33
N ALA A 390 23.15 7.49 12.90
CA ALA A 390 23.24 8.81 12.30
C ALA A 390 24.73 9.12 12.04
N ALA A 391 25.10 9.47 10.80
CA ALA A 391 26.46 9.86 10.49
C ALA A 391 26.83 11.01 11.45
N GLY A 392 27.89 10.80 12.24
CA GLY A 392 28.41 11.83 13.15
C GLY A 392 28.63 13.12 12.35
N GLN A 393 28.01 14.21 12.81
CA GLN A 393 28.17 15.53 12.22
C GLN A 393 29.61 16.03 12.35
#